data_AF-A0A5J9W2V0-F1
#
_entry.id   AF-A0A5J9W2V0-F1
#
_cell.length_a   1.000
_cell.length_b   1.000
_cell.length_c   1.000
_cell.angle_alpha   90.00
_cell.angle_beta   90.00
_cell.angle_gamma   90.00
#
_symmetry.space_group_name_H-M   'P 1'
#
loop_
_entity.id
_entity.type
_entity.pdbx_description
1 polymer ?
#
loop_
_entity_poly.entity_id
_entity_poly.type
_entity_poly.pdbx_seq_one_letter_code
_entity_poly.pdbx_strand_id
1 'polypeptide(L)'
;MLHFLLTFFVLSGKSTSSLASNATDDFLGCLAADIPSRLIQTPATPAYPSTLLSFARNLRYVTPGTVRPEAVIAVTEAGHVQTTVRCGRRHRVRVRVRSGGHDYEGLSYASHREPFAVLDLGALRAIHVDAARAEAWVDSGTTVGELYYAVWGEKYFKGNFKRLAAVKSKVDPHDFFRNEQSIPPLPAAKG
;
A
#
# COMPACT_ATOMS: atom_id res chain seq x y z
N MET A 1 52.36 -44.08 -25.85
CA MET A 1 51.44 -43.08 -26.41
C MET A 1 50.02 -43.49 -26.04
N LEU A 2 49.38 -42.78 -25.11
CA LEU A 2 47.99 -43.04 -24.72
C LEU A 2 47.22 -41.73 -24.95
N HIS A 3 46.32 -41.69 -25.92
CA HIS A 3 45.48 -40.53 -26.20
C HIS A 3 44.13 -40.71 -25.50
N PHE A 4 43.85 -39.83 -24.54
CA PHE A 4 42.53 -39.68 -23.92
C PHE A 4 41.68 -38.77 -24.80
N LEU A 5 40.61 -39.30 -25.40
CA LEU A 5 39.60 -38.52 -26.11
C LEU A 5 38.59 -37.98 -25.09
N LEU A 6 38.61 -36.66 -24.85
CA LEU A 6 37.61 -35.97 -24.04
C LEU A 6 36.41 -35.61 -24.93
N THR A 7 35.32 -36.37 -24.83
CA THR A 7 34.04 -35.98 -25.44
C THR A 7 33.38 -34.87 -24.60
N PHE A 8 33.36 -33.65 -25.14
CA PHE A 8 32.56 -32.55 -24.60
C PHE A 8 31.07 -32.79 -24.88
N PHE A 9 30.32 -33.15 -23.85
CA PHE A 9 28.86 -33.19 -23.91
C PHE A 9 28.33 -31.76 -23.69
N VAL A 10 27.92 -31.09 -24.77
CA VAL A 10 27.28 -29.78 -24.69
C VAL A 10 25.85 -29.99 -24.18
N LEU A 11 25.62 -29.78 -22.89
CA LEU A 11 24.26 -29.65 -22.36
C LEU A 11 23.67 -28.34 -22.88
N SER A 12 22.77 -28.45 -23.86
CA SER A 12 21.89 -27.37 -24.27
C SER A 12 20.98 -27.00 -23.09
N GLY A 13 21.32 -25.94 -22.37
CA GLY A 13 20.49 -25.36 -21.34
C GLY A 13 19.22 -24.79 -21.98
N LYS A 14 18.08 -25.46 -21.77
CA LYS A 14 16.77 -24.88 -22.11
C LYS A 14 16.48 -23.76 -21.11
N SER A 15 16.49 -22.52 -21.58
CA SER A 15 16.04 -21.34 -20.83
C SER A 15 14.57 -21.50 -20.45
N THR A 16 14.31 -21.72 -19.15
CA THR A 16 12.97 -21.69 -18.56
C THR A 16 12.57 -20.24 -18.27
N SER A 17 12.12 -19.50 -19.30
CA SER A 17 11.67 -18.12 -19.13
C SER A 17 10.54 -17.78 -20.10
N SER A 18 9.28 -18.07 -19.71
CA SER A 18 8.08 -17.57 -20.43
C SER A 18 6.77 -17.61 -19.63
N LEU A 19 6.67 -18.41 -18.56
CA LEU A 19 5.43 -18.52 -17.77
C LEU A 19 5.19 -17.36 -16.79
N ALA A 20 6.25 -16.81 -16.20
CA ALA A 20 6.13 -15.77 -15.16
C ALA A 20 5.79 -14.38 -15.74
N SER A 21 6.36 -14.00 -16.89
CA SER A 21 6.02 -12.71 -17.52
C SER A 21 4.58 -12.70 -18.02
N ASN A 22 4.12 -13.81 -18.62
CA ASN A 22 2.76 -13.94 -19.12
C ASN A 22 1.72 -13.87 -17.99
N ALA A 23 2.02 -14.45 -16.82
CA ALA A 23 1.15 -14.38 -15.65
C ALA A 23 1.01 -12.94 -15.09
N THR A 24 2.09 -12.16 -15.08
CA THR A 24 2.06 -10.76 -14.67
C THR A 24 1.28 -9.90 -15.67
N ASP A 25 1.52 -10.07 -16.97
CA ASP A 25 0.81 -9.30 -18.00
C ASP A 25 -0.69 -9.62 -18.00
N ASP A 26 -1.07 -10.90 -17.88
CA ASP A 26 -2.47 -11.32 -17.75
C ASP A 26 -3.12 -10.78 -16.46
N PHE A 27 -2.37 -10.76 -15.34
CA PHE A 27 -2.83 -10.17 -14.09
C PHE A 27 -3.11 -8.68 -14.23
N LEU A 28 -2.18 -7.93 -14.84
CA LEU A 28 -2.34 -6.49 -15.09
C LEU A 28 -3.50 -6.20 -16.04
N GLY A 29 -3.66 -7.01 -17.10
CA GLY A 29 -4.81 -6.93 -18.00
C GLY A 29 -6.14 -7.20 -17.29
N CYS A 30 -6.18 -8.19 -16.39
CA CYS A 30 -7.35 -8.48 -15.56
C CYS A 30 -7.70 -7.31 -14.62
N LEU A 31 -6.71 -6.68 -13.99
CA LEU A 31 -6.94 -5.51 -13.14
C LEU A 31 -7.49 -4.33 -13.94
N ALA A 32 -6.90 -4.06 -15.11
CA ALA A 32 -7.22 -2.90 -15.94
C ALA A 32 -8.65 -2.93 -16.51
N ALA A 33 -9.33 -4.09 -16.49
CA ALA A 33 -10.72 -4.21 -16.91
C ALA A 33 -11.68 -3.48 -15.94
N ASP A 34 -11.40 -3.51 -14.63
CA ASP A 34 -12.32 -3.00 -13.59
C ASP A 34 -11.69 -1.94 -12.67
N ILE A 35 -10.37 -1.73 -12.72
CA ILE A 35 -9.66 -0.76 -11.89
C ILE A 35 -9.05 0.34 -12.76
N PRO A 36 -9.31 1.63 -12.46
CA PRO A 36 -8.69 2.74 -13.20
C PRO A 36 -7.16 2.66 -13.19
N SER A 37 -6.54 2.84 -14.35
CA SER A 37 -5.08 2.72 -14.54
C SER A 37 -4.27 3.59 -13.57
N ARG A 38 -4.76 4.78 -13.20
CA ARG A 38 -4.12 5.67 -12.22
C ARG A 38 -3.96 5.04 -10.82
N LEU A 39 -4.71 3.99 -10.51
CA LEU A 39 -4.65 3.28 -9.23
C LEU A 39 -3.70 2.06 -9.31
N ILE A 40 -3.18 1.73 -10.48
CA ILE A 40 -2.27 0.59 -10.71
C ILE A 40 -0.89 1.14 -11.04
N GLN A 41 0.05 1.00 -10.11
CA GLN A 41 1.43 1.45 -10.29
C GLN A 41 2.34 0.26 -10.50
N THR A 42 3.14 0.27 -11.56
CA THR A 42 4.09 -0.81 -11.88
C THR A 42 5.51 -0.25 -11.93
N PRO A 43 6.57 -1.06 -11.90
CA PRO A 43 7.95 -0.55 -12.02
C PRO A 43 8.21 0.35 -13.25
N ALA A 44 7.36 0.29 -14.28
CA ALA A 44 7.42 1.15 -15.46
C ALA A 44 6.73 2.52 -15.27
N THR A 45 5.88 2.70 -14.25
CA THR A 45 5.18 3.97 -14.01
C THR A 45 6.05 4.93 -13.19
N PRO A 46 6.12 6.23 -13.55
CA PRO A 46 6.91 7.22 -12.79
C PRO A 46 6.50 7.37 -11.32
N ALA A 47 5.23 7.14 -11.00
CA ALA A 47 4.69 7.25 -9.63
C ALA A 47 4.93 5.99 -8.77
N TYR A 48 5.50 4.92 -9.32
CA TYR A 48 5.70 3.68 -8.58
C TYR A 48 6.63 3.83 -7.37
N PRO A 49 7.81 4.46 -7.46
CA PRO A 49 8.68 4.61 -6.30
C PRO A 49 7.99 5.38 -5.17
N SER A 50 7.34 6.50 -5.47
CA SER A 50 6.66 7.30 -4.44
C SER A 50 5.46 6.56 -3.83
N THR A 51 4.70 5.82 -4.63
CA THR A 51 3.55 5.03 -4.16
C THR A 51 3.99 3.83 -3.31
N LEU A 52 5.07 3.15 -3.69
CA LEU A 52 5.62 2.06 -2.88
C LEU A 52 6.20 2.58 -1.56
N LEU A 53 6.86 3.73 -1.55
CA LEU A 53 7.57 4.22 -0.37
C LEU A 53 6.71 5.01 0.62
N SER A 54 5.55 5.52 0.21
CA SER A 54 4.67 6.36 1.04
C SER A 54 4.31 5.75 2.40
N PHE A 55 4.15 4.42 2.47
CA PHE A 55 3.86 3.67 3.69
C PHE A 55 4.95 2.67 4.10
N ALA A 56 6.12 2.68 3.46
CA ALA A 56 7.22 1.79 3.84
C ALA A 56 7.96 2.36 5.06
N ARG A 57 7.59 1.91 6.27
CA ARG A 57 8.12 2.47 7.52
C ARG A 57 9.50 1.97 7.91
N ASN A 58 9.84 0.73 7.53
CA ASN A 58 11.16 0.18 7.78
C ASN A 58 11.96 0.13 6.47
N LEU A 59 12.87 1.09 6.29
CA LEU A 59 13.70 1.22 5.08
C LEU A 59 14.76 0.13 4.93
N ARG A 60 15.03 -0.68 5.97
CA ARG A 60 15.87 -1.88 5.86
C ARG A 60 15.35 -2.86 4.79
N TYR A 61 14.06 -2.79 4.48
CA TYR A 61 13.38 -3.63 3.49
C TYR A 61 13.17 -2.95 2.14
N VAL A 62 13.77 -1.78 1.94
CA VAL A 62 13.76 -1.04 0.67
C VAL A 62 15.19 -0.99 0.15
N THR A 63 15.65 -2.11 -0.41
CA THR A 63 17.01 -2.23 -0.94
C THR A 63 16.99 -2.75 -2.38
N PRO A 64 18.08 -2.60 -3.14
CA PRO A 64 18.18 -3.24 -4.46
C PRO A 64 18.04 -4.78 -4.41
N GLY A 65 18.36 -5.41 -3.28
CA GLY A 65 18.30 -6.88 -3.10
C GLY A 65 16.95 -7.42 -2.63
N THR A 66 16.00 -6.57 -2.27
CA THR A 66 14.63 -6.99 -1.92
C THR A 66 13.77 -7.10 -3.18
N VAL A 67 12.99 -8.17 -3.29
CA VAL A 67 12.04 -8.35 -4.40
C VAL A 67 11.01 -7.23 -4.31
N ARG A 68 10.94 -6.42 -5.36
CA ARG A 68 9.97 -5.35 -5.50
C ARG A 68 8.62 -5.91 -5.98
N PRO A 69 7.49 -5.30 -5.56
CA PRO A 69 6.19 -5.69 -6.08
C PRO A 69 6.08 -5.54 -7.59
N GLU A 70 5.41 -6.47 -8.25
CA GLU A 70 5.06 -6.38 -9.68
C GLU A 70 4.11 -5.20 -9.94
N ALA A 71 3.24 -4.92 -8.97
CA ALA A 71 2.36 -3.76 -8.97
C ALA A 71 2.01 -3.33 -7.53
N VAL A 72 1.70 -2.05 -7.36
CA VAL A 72 1.00 -1.50 -6.19
C VAL A 72 -0.37 -1.02 -6.66
N ILE A 73 -1.43 -1.58 -6.08
CA ILE A 73 -2.81 -1.26 -6.40
C ILE A 73 -3.38 -0.41 -5.26
N ALA A 74 -3.43 0.91 -5.45
CA ALA A 74 -3.94 1.87 -4.48
C ALA A 74 -5.47 1.98 -4.57
N VAL A 75 -6.18 1.11 -3.85
CA VAL A 75 -7.64 0.98 -3.99
C VAL A 75 -8.40 2.06 -3.25
N THR A 76 -9.48 2.54 -3.85
CA THR A 76 -10.37 3.58 -3.29
C THR A 76 -11.76 3.09 -2.92
N GLU A 77 -12.08 1.82 -3.19
CA GLU A 77 -13.37 1.20 -2.82
C GLU A 77 -13.26 -0.32 -2.70
N ALA A 78 -14.25 -0.94 -2.06
CA ALA A 78 -14.28 -2.38 -1.81
C ALA A 78 -14.31 -3.22 -3.10
N GLY A 79 -14.92 -2.71 -4.18
CA GLY A 79 -14.96 -3.39 -5.49
C GLY A 79 -13.56 -3.65 -6.05
N HIS A 80 -12.65 -2.67 -5.93
CA HIS A 80 -11.26 -2.83 -6.36
C HIS A 80 -10.53 -3.92 -5.58
N VAL A 81 -10.74 -4.03 -4.25
CA VAL A 81 -10.17 -5.11 -3.42
C VAL A 81 -10.59 -6.47 -3.96
N GLN A 82 -11.90 -6.64 -4.23
CA GLN A 82 -12.43 -7.89 -4.76
C GLN A 82 -11.80 -8.23 -6.12
N THR A 83 -11.69 -7.25 -7.03
CA THR A 83 -11.02 -7.42 -8.32
C THR A 83 -9.57 -7.84 -8.15
N THR A 84 -8.79 -7.17 -7.30
CA THR A 84 -7.38 -7.52 -7.06
C THR A 84 -7.21 -8.95 -6.57
N VAL A 85 -8.03 -9.39 -5.61
CA VAL A 85 -7.98 -10.77 -5.10
C VAL A 85 -8.38 -11.79 -6.17
N ARG A 86 -9.45 -11.51 -6.94
CA ARG A 86 -9.89 -12.39 -8.04
C ARG A 86 -8.82 -12.53 -9.11
N CYS A 87 -8.25 -11.42 -9.59
CA CYS A 87 -7.21 -11.42 -10.61
C CYS A 87 -5.93 -12.11 -10.11
N GLY A 88 -5.49 -11.81 -8.87
CA GLY A 88 -4.31 -12.45 -8.28
C GLY A 88 -4.47 -13.97 -8.21
N ARG A 89 -5.62 -14.45 -7.75
CA ARG A 89 -5.93 -15.89 -7.73
C ARG A 89 -5.98 -16.51 -9.13
N ARG A 90 -6.65 -15.86 -10.08
CA ARG A 90 -6.82 -16.37 -11.46
C ARG A 90 -5.48 -16.53 -12.18
N HIS A 91 -4.57 -15.57 -11.98
CA HIS A 91 -3.29 -15.51 -12.68
C HIS A 91 -2.10 -15.92 -11.81
N ARG A 92 -2.35 -16.51 -10.63
CA ARG A 92 -1.34 -17.01 -9.68
C ARG A 92 -0.33 -15.95 -9.21
N VAL A 93 -0.75 -14.69 -9.16
CA VAL A 93 0.02 -13.60 -8.56
C VAL A 93 -0.38 -13.47 -7.10
N ARG A 94 0.61 -13.62 -6.20
CA ARG A 94 0.38 -13.43 -4.76
C ARG A 94 0.15 -11.96 -4.46
N VAL A 95 -0.82 -11.69 -3.58
CA VAL A 95 -1.16 -10.33 -3.15
C VAL A 95 -0.80 -10.19 -1.68
N ARG A 96 -0.11 -9.11 -1.33
CA ARG A 96 0.16 -8.71 0.05
C ARG A 96 -0.60 -7.43 0.34
N VAL A 97 -1.32 -7.42 1.45
CA VAL A 97 -2.14 -6.27 1.84
C VAL A 97 -1.29 -5.29 2.65
N ARG A 98 -1.43 -4.01 2.36
CA ARG A 98 -0.83 -2.93 3.14
C ARG A 98 -1.89 -1.91 3.53
N SER A 99 -1.97 -1.66 4.84
CA SER A 99 -2.67 -0.51 5.43
C SER A 99 -1.64 0.58 5.77
N GLY A 100 -1.29 0.76 7.05
CA GLY A 100 -0.30 1.77 7.47
C GLY A 100 1.18 1.39 7.25
N GLY A 101 1.47 0.15 6.83
CA GLY A 101 2.82 -0.31 6.48
C GLY A 101 3.85 -0.35 7.63
N HIS A 102 3.38 -0.46 8.87
CA HIS A 102 4.20 -0.61 10.08
C HIS A 102 4.64 -2.06 10.36
N ASP A 103 4.65 -2.92 9.35
CA ASP A 103 5.18 -4.28 9.51
C ASP A 103 6.69 -4.20 9.78
N TYR A 104 7.12 -4.71 10.94
CA TYR A 104 8.51 -4.60 11.37
C TYR A 104 9.47 -5.34 10.43
N GLU A 105 8.98 -6.37 9.75
CA GLU A 105 9.73 -7.18 8.80
C GLU A 105 9.42 -6.82 7.34
N GLY A 106 8.76 -5.68 7.10
CA GLY A 106 8.41 -5.19 5.78
C GLY A 106 7.50 -6.12 4.97
N LEU A 107 6.86 -7.11 5.59
CA LEU A 107 6.15 -8.18 4.89
C LEU A 107 4.97 -7.67 4.08
N SER A 108 4.40 -6.51 4.41
CA SER A 108 3.32 -5.89 3.63
C SER A 108 3.78 -5.28 2.30
N TYR A 109 5.08 -5.08 2.08
CA TYR A 109 5.60 -4.38 0.88
C TYR A 109 6.95 -4.89 0.34
N ALA A 110 7.57 -5.89 0.97
CA ALA A 110 8.85 -6.47 0.54
C ALA A 110 8.84 -8.00 0.64
N SER A 111 9.55 -8.68 -0.26
CA SER A 111 9.70 -10.15 -0.27
C SER A 111 11.16 -10.54 -0.51
N HIS A 112 11.58 -11.66 0.04
CA HIS A 112 12.88 -12.28 -0.22
C HIS A 112 12.77 -13.58 -1.01
N ARG A 113 11.55 -14.05 -1.29
CA ARG A 113 11.32 -15.41 -1.79
C ARG A 113 10.63 -15.46 -3.14
N GLU A 114 9.68 -14.56 -3.36
CA GLU A 114 8.75 -14.68 -4.47
C GLU A 114 8.18 -13.33 -4.92
N PRO A 115 7.88 -13.18 -6.22
CA PRO A 115 7.13 -12.06 -6.76
C PRO A 115 5.73 -11.96 -6.16
N PHE A 116 5.24 -10.73 -6.06
CA PHE A 116 3.93 -10.41 -5.47
C PHE A 116 3.47 -9.03 -5.93
N ALA A 117 2.18 -8.75 -5.76
CA ALA A 117 1.61 -7.41 -5.85
C ALA A 117 1.22 -6.89 -4.46
N VAL A 118 1.23 -5.58 -4.27
CA VAL A 118 0.73 -4.92 -3.06
C VAL A 118 -0.67 -4.42 -3.31
N LEU A 119 -1.62 -4.83 -2.47
CA LEU A 119 -2.94 -4.22 -2.35
C LEU A 119 -2.87 -3.15 -1.26
N ASP A 120 -2.85 -1.89 -1.66
CA ASP A 120 -2.70 -0.76 -0.77
C ASP A 120 -4.08 -0.17 -0.43
N LEU A 121 -4.48 -0.32 0.84
CA LEU A 121 -5.76 0.15 1.38
C LEU A 121 -5.69 1.59 1.86
N GLY A 122 -4.56 2.28 1.71
CA GLY A 122 -4.28 3.57 2.30
C GLY A 122 -5.22 4.70 1.90
N ALA A 123 -6.08 4.53 0.89
CA ALA A 123 -7.13 5.50 0.54
C ALA A 123 -8.52 5.15 1.13
N LEU A 124 -8.71 3.93 1.65
CA LEU A 124 -9.91 3.54 2.39
C LEU A 124 -9.76 4.03 3.83
N ARG A 125 -10.31 5.22 4.13
CA ARG A 125 -10.14 5.90 5.42
C ARG A 125 -11.43 6.46 6.02
N ALA A 126 -12.58 5.94 5.61
CA ALA A 126 -13.83 6.36 6.20
C ALA A 126 -13.89 5.98 7.69
N ILE A 127 -14.46 6.88 8.49
CA ILE A 127 -14.73 6.66 9.91
C ILE A 127 -16.16 7.11 10.17
N HIS A 128 -17.00 6.20 10.64
CA HIS A 128 -18.36 6.49 11.08
C HIS A 128 -18.47 6.14 12.57
N VAL A 129 -18.76 7.14 13.41
CA VAL A 129 -18.87 6.98 14.86
C VAL A 129 -20.33 7.12 15.27
N ASP A 130 -20.86 6.10 15.94
CA ASP A 130 -22.14 6.17 16.65
C ASP A 130 -21.86 6.31 18.15
N ALA A 131 -21.92 7.56 18.63
CA ALA A 131 -21.65 7.87 20.03
C ALA A 131 -22.76 7.37 20.98
N ALA A 132 -24.00 7.22 20.50
CA ALA A 132 -25.11 6.75 21.32
C ALA A 132 -24.98 5.25 21.60
N ARG A 133 -24.49 4.49 20.61
CA ARG A 133 -24.23 3.05 20.72
C ARG A 133 -22.81 2.72 21.21
N ALA A 134 -21.93 3.71 21.32
CA ALA A 134 -20.50 3.53 21.59
C ALA A 134 -19.81 2.59 20.57
N GLU A 135 -20.18 2.72 19.29
CA GLU A 135 -19.67 1.90 18.18
C GLU A 135 -19.00 2.78 17.12
N ALA A 136 -18.07 2.20 16.35
CA ALA A 136 -17.49 2.87 15.19
C ALA A 136 -17.20 1.86 14.07
N TRP A 137 -17.43 2.27 12.83
CA TRP A 137 -16.98 1.59 11.62
C TRP A 137 -15.80 2.35 11.06
N VAL A 138 -14.69 1.64 10.84
CA VAL A 138 -13.41 2.24 10.53
C VAL A 138 -12.79 1.46 9.39
N ASP A 139 -12.52 2.14 8.28
CA ASP A 139 -11.82 1.52 7.17
C ASP A 139 -10.40 1.12 7.57
N SER A 140 -9.89 0.03 7.00
CA SER A 140 -8.59 -0.54 7.38
C SER A 140 -7.39 0.33 7.02
N GLY A 141 -7.54 1.30 6.12
CA GLY A 141 -6.48 2.25 5.76
C GLY A 141 -6.36 3.42 6.73
N THR A 142 -7.32 3.61 7.62
CA THR A 142 -7.31 4.66 8.64
C THR A 142 -6.17 4.44 9.64
N THR A 143 -5.40 5.49 9.89
CA THR A 143 -4.38 5.49 10.94
C THR A 143 -5.02 5.59 12.31
N VAL A 144 -4.35 5.02 13.33
CA VAL A 144 -4.83 5.11 14.73
C VAL A 144 -5.04 6.56 15.17
N GLY A 145 -4.22 7.48 14.66
CA GLY A 145 -4.37 8.92 14.88
C GLY A 145 -5.69 9.51 14.37
N GLU A 146 -6.06 9.23 13.12
CA GLU A 146 -7.34 9.63 12.53
C GLU A 146 -8.53 9.04 13.31
N LEU A 147 -8.43 7.78 13.75
CA LEU A 147 -9.45 7.16 14.60
C LEU A 147 -9.58 7.84 15.96
N TYR A 148 -8.46 8.10 16.64
CA TYR A 148 -8.45 8.79 17.92
C TYR A 148 -9.03 10.19 17.80
N TYR A 149 -8.69 10.90 16.73
CA TYR A 149 -9.29 12.19 16.42
C TYR A 149 -10.82 12.09 16.35
N ALA A 150 -11.35 11.15 15.56
CA ALA A 150 -12.78 11.01 15.34
C ALA A 150 -13.58 10.60 16.60
N VAL A 151 -13.00 9.77 17.47
CA VAL A 151 -13.69 9.24 18.66
C VAL A 151 -13.40 10.07 19.91
N TRP A 152 -12.15 10.51 20.11
CA TRP A 152 -11.69 11.11 21.34
C TRP A 152 -11.44 12.61 21.25
N GLY A 153 -11.34 13.21 20.07
CA GLY A 153 -11.07 14.65 19.94
C GLY A 153 -12.03 15.50 20.78
N GLU A 154 -13.34 15.32 20.60
CA GLU A 154 -14.35 16.03 21.40
C GLU A 154 -14.40 15.57 22.85
N LYS A 155 -14.13 14.29 23.17
CA LYS A 155 -14.19 13.79 24.56
C LYS A 155 -13.00 14.26 25.40
N TYR A 156 -11.81 14.22 24.82
CA TYR A 156 -10.53 14.55 25.45
C TYR A 156 -10.37 16.06 25.58
N PHE A 157 -10.64 16.81 24.52
CA PHE A 157 -10.56 18.28 24.52
C PHE A 157 -11.87 18.98 24.89
N LYS A 158 -12.96 18.22 25.12
CA LYS A 158 -14.30 18.74 25.49
C LYS A 158 -14.74 19.82 24.49
N GLY A 159 -15.46 20.83 24.96
CA GLY A 159 -15.82 22.00 24.17
C GLY A 159 -14.64 22.84 23.65
N ASN A 160 -13.40 22.57 24.09
CA ASN A 160 -12.23 23.33 23.63
C ASN A 160 -11.68 22.84 22.29
N PHE A 161 -12.08 21.65 21.83
CA PHE A 161 -11.53 21.02 20.62
C PHE A 161 -11.53 21.97 19.41
N LYS A 162 -12.69 22.54 19.06
CA LYS A 162 -12.84 23.47 17.92
C LYS A 162 -12.00 24.74 18.09
N ARG A 163 -11.86 25.24 19.33
CA ARG A 163 -11.03 26.41 19.64
C ARG A 163 -9.55 26.11 19.43
N LEU A 164 -9.08 24.94 19.89
CA LEU A 164 -7.69 24.52 19.72
C LEU A 164 -7.36 24.29 18.24
N ALA A 165 -8.25 23.64 17.49
CA ALA A 165 -8.10 23.47 16.05
C ALA A 165 -8.07 24.83 15.31
N ALA A 166 -8.91 25.80 15.71
CA ALA A 166 -8.89 27.15 15.14
C ALA A 166 -7.60 27.92 15.46
N VAL A 167 -7.06 27.80 16.68
CA VAL A 167 -5.76 28.37 17.04
C VAL A 167 -4.66 27.73 16.21
N LYS A 168 -4.65 26.39 16.08
CA LYS A 168 -3.72 25.64 15.23
C LYS A 168 -3.80 26.11 13.78
N SER A 169 -5.00 26.27 13.21
CA SER A 169 -5.20 26.81 11.85
C SER A 169 -4.62 28.21 11.66
N LYS A 170 -4.64 29.05 12.69
CA LYS A 170 -4.11 30.42 12.61
C LYS A 170 -2.60 30.49 12.76
N VAL A 171 -2.04 29.74 13.72
CA VAL A 171 -0.62 29.81 14.09
C VAL A 171 0.23 28.86 13.25
N ASP A 172 -0.36 27.76 12.82
CA ASP A 172 0.30 26.69 12.08
C ASP A 172 -0.60 26.18 10.92
N PRO A 173 -0.91 27.04 9.93
CA PRO A 173 -1.83 26.70 8.83
C PRO A 173 -1.31 25.57 7.93
N HIS A 174 -0.01 25.29 7.95
CA HIS A 174 0.63 24.23 7.18
C HIS A 174 0.89 22.96 8.00
N ASP A 175 0.40 22.92 9.24
CA ASP A 175 0.53 21.79 10.17
C ASP A 175 1.99 21.33 10.35
N PHE A 176 2.90 22.29 10.52
CA PHE A 176 4.32 22.10 10.76
C PHE A 176 4.58 21.30 12.04
N PHE A 177 3.90 21.65 13.15
CA PHE A 177 4.01 20.91 14.41
C PHE A 177 2.90 19.87 14.50
N ARG A 178 3.17 18.67 14.00
CA ARG A 178 2.22 17.55 13.98
C ARG A 178 2.84 16.22 14.38
N ASN A 179 1.99 15.38 14.98
CA ASN A 179 2.16 13.94 15.08
C ASN A 179 0.79 13.27 14.95
N GLU A 180 0.75 11.94 14.95
CA GLU A 180 -0.47 11.16 14.76
C GLU A 180 -1.57 11.46 15.80
N GLN A 181 -1.22 12.02 16.96
CA GLN A 181 -2.17 12.38 18.03
C GLN A 181 -2.38 13.89 18.19
N SER A 182 -1.73 14.71 17.37
CA SER A 182 -1.87 16.16 17.44
C SER A 182 -3.24 16.62 16.94
N ILE A 183 -3.70 17.79 17.44
CA ILE A 183 -4.91 18.43 16.92
C ILE A 183 -4.58 19.02 15.54
N PRO A 184 -5.18 18.54 14.44
CA PRO A 184 -4.95 19.11 13.13
C PRO A 184 -5.61 20.50 13.00
N PRO A 185 -5.13 21.33 12.08
CA PRO A 185 -5.87 22.50 11.61
C PRO A 185 -7.26 22.10 11.12
N LEU A 186 -8.24 22.99 11.28
CA LEU A 186 -9.52 22.87 10.60
C LEU A 186 -9.30 22.80 9.08
N PRO A 187 -10.07 21.96 8.36
CA PRO A 187 -10.01 21.89 6.90
C PRO A 187 -10.17 23.29 6.30
N ALA A 188 -9.34 23.63 5.32
CA ALA A 188 -9.52 24.86 4.56
C ALA A 188 -10.95 24.87 3.99
N ALA A 189 -11.68 25.97 4.16
CA ALA A 189 -12.98 26.13 3.52
C ALA A 189 -12.78 25.94 2.01
N LYS A 190 -13.48 24.97 1.42
CA LYS A 190 -13.53 24.84 -0.03
C LYS A 190 -14.22 26.10 -0.55
N GLY A 191 -13.45 27.00 -1.14
CA GLY A 191 -13.96 28.12 -1.93
C GLY A 191 -14.59 27.65 -3.23
#